data_AF-A0A7S3EG16-F1
#
_entry.id   AF-A0A7S3EG16-F1
#
_cell.length_a   1.000
_cell.length_b   1.000
_cell.length_c   1.000
_cell.angle_alpha   90.00
_cell.angle_beta   90.00
_cell.angle_gamma   90.00
#
_symmetry.space_group_name_H-M   'P 1'
#
loop_
_entity.id
_entity.type
_entity.pdbx_description
1 polymer ?
#
loop_
_entity_poly.entity_id
_entity_poly.type
_entity_poly.pdbx_seq_one_letter_code
_entity_poly.pdbx_strand_id
1 'polypeptide(L)'
;MEGVAFVVGGVNRLAGRGGRGVLSCRRGREVGSRRRVIVAEAEAGVAQTEKDIVVNGLPADAAQDVVLADGPKLLARPEPVGQARSEVVHVAGDSDPSLMDSMHKRLDAMKKQPVSIVVVGASGDLAKKKTFPAIFSLFYHDLLPEDFVVYGYARSKMTQEEFRELIMSTLTCRVIDGRKCSEKMDEFLPRCHYVSGKYDVSSDFSALNKELAMFESSKEVSNRLFYLAVPPSVFQKAASNINLAARSPKGYTRVVVEKPFGKDAESYRELRAALSSILSEEETYRIDHYLGKELVQNLMSLRFANSIFEPIWNRNYIQSVQIVFKENFGVEGRAGYFDGVGIIRDIMQNHLLQVLALVAMEPPVSLHAEDIRNEKVKLLRSMEKLTKDSFVIGQYQGKGEGQPGYREDEGVAPRSKTPTFAACVLGIRNQRWEGVPFMMKAGKALDERKAEIRIVFKPAAGSIFSVPNTIKNNELVIKIQPDESIYMRIANKVPGLTSRMEEGRLNMFYREAWEESKDIPDAYERLILDVLNGEKSLFIRDDELEVAWDIFSDAIHELEEDPNVEPESYKYGTRGPVGADHLAARHGSRWSEL
;
A
#
# COMPACT_ATOMS: atom_id res chain seq x y z
N MET A 1 51.22 20.77 10.53
CA MET A 1 52.49 20.26 11.08
C MET A 1 52.12 19.10 12.00
N GLU A 2 52.44 17.84 11.75
CA GLU A 2 52.99 17.11 10.57
C GLU A 2 52.13 15.83 10.44
N GLY A 3 51.94 15.16 9.30
CA GLY A 3 52.95 14.37 8.57
C GLY A 3 53.26 13.06 9.34
N VAL A 4 53.30 11.85 8.77
CA VAL A 4 53.25 11.36 7.38
C VAL A 4 52.77 9.88 7.40
N ALA A 5 52.25 9.37 6.28
CA ALA A 5 51.92 7.95 6.08
C ALA A 5 52.92 7.22 5.15
N PHE A 6 53.12 5.92 5.36
CA PHE A 6 53.69 4.97 4.40
C PHE A 6 52.93 3.64 4.53
N VAL A 7 52.57 2.79 3.56
CA VAL A 7 52.64 2.67 2.08
C VAL A 7 53.01 1.21 1.74
N VAL A 8 52.01 0.48 1.24
CA VAL A 8 52.00 -0.52 0.15
C VAL A 8 53.26 -1.34 -0.21
N GLY A 9 53.08 -2.67 -0.30
CA GLY A 9 53.85 -3.61 -1.13
C GLY A 9 53.85 -5.03 -0.55
N GLY A 10 53.76 -6.14 -1.29
CA GLY A 10 53.53 -6.33 -2.73
C GLY A 10 53.77 -7.80 -3.14
N VAL A 11 52.73 -8.47 -3.67
CA VAL A 11 52.73 -9.62 -4.61
C VAL A 11 53.88 -10.64 -4.59
N ASN A 12 53.57 -11.93 -4.34
CA ASN A 12 53.92 -12.99 -5.31
C ASN A 12 53.04 -14.25 -5.27
N ARG A 13 53.00 -14.99 -6.39
CA ARG A 13 52.10 -16.14 -6.69
C ARG A 13 52.80 -17.50 -6.60
N LEU A 14 52.00 -18.56 -6.85
CA LEU A 14 52.33 -19.94 -7.28
C LEU A 14 52.48 -20.97 -6.13
N ALA A 15 52.06 -22.24 -6.27
CA ALA A 15 51.07 -22.88 -7.16
C ALA A 15 50.76 -24.29 -6.59
N GLY A 16 49.56 -24.84 -6.80
CA GLY A 16 49.24 -26.20 -6.30
C GLY A 16 47.90 -26.77 -6.77
N ARG A 17 47.97 -27.75 -7.69
CA ARG A 17 46.89 -28.68 -8.07
C ARG A 17 46.40 -29.45 -6.81
N GLY A 18 45.18 -29.96 -6.68
CA GLY A 18 44.05 -30.16 -7.59
C GLY A 18 43.35 -31.48 -7.24
N GLY A 19 42.02 -31.61 -7.39
CA GLY A 19 41.32 -32.86 -7.07
C GLY A 19 39.79 -32.76 -7.20
N ARG A 20 39.19 -33.65 -8.00
CA ARG A 20 37.73 -33.78 -8.18
C ARG A 20 37.18 -34.83 -7.22
N GLY A 21 35.94 -34.67 -6.76
CA GLY A 21 35.23 -35.68 -5.98
C GLY A 21 33.71 -35.46 -6.00
N VAL A 22 33.03 -36.04 -6.97
CA VAL A 22 31.55 -36.15 -7.01
C VAL A 22 31.16 -37.53 -6.49
N LEU A 23 30.16 -37.64 -5.62
CA LEU A 23 29.45 -38.90 -5.37
C LEU A 23 28.04 -38.65 -4.83
N SER A 24 27.14 -39.61 -5.08
CA SER A 24 25.68 -39.43 -5.09
C SER A 24 24.95 -40.28 -4.05
N CYS A 25 23.64 -40.01 -3.92
CA CYS A 25 22.69 -40.69 -3.04
C CYS A 25 22.80 -42.23 -2.95
N ARG A 26 22.48 -42.77 -1.77
CA ARG A 26 21.54 -43.92 -1.65
C ARG A 26 20.83 -43.95 -0.29
N ARG A 27 19.61 -44.50 -0.29
CA ARG A 27 18.72 -44.64 0.87
C ARG A 27 19.07 -45.88 1.72
N GLY A 28 18.80 -45.80 3.02
CA GLY A 28 18.67 -46.95 3.92
C GLY A 28 17.70 -46.60 5.06
N ARG A 29 16.72 -47.48 5.34
CA ARG A 29 15.83 -47.36 6.51
C ARG A 29 16.53 -47.98 7.72
N GLU A 30 16.28 -47.48 8.94
CA GLU A 30 15.55 -48.26 9.96
C GLU A 30 15.16 -47.47 11.23
N VAL A 31 14.37 -48.12 12.07
CA VAL A 31 13.58 -47.59 13.20
C VAL A 31 14.42 -47.53 14.50
N GLY A 32 14.22 -46.51 15.35
CA GLY A 32 14.89 -46.49 16.66
C GLY A 32 14.43 -45.38 17.62
N SER A 33 13.52 -45.71 18.53
CA SER A 33 13.07 -44.85 19.64
C SER A 33 14.19 -44.40 20.58
N ARG A 34 14.15 -43.14 21.07
CA ARG A 34 14.32 -42.82 22.50
C ARG A 34 13.89 -41.39 22.87
N ARG A 35 13.01 -41.28 23.86
CA ARG A 35 12.70 -40.04 24.59
C ARG A 35 13.91 -39.63 25.45
N ARG A 36 14.09 -38.32 25.69
CA ARG A 36 14.63 -37.80 26.95
C ARG A 36 13.74 -36.68 27.48
N VAL A 37 13.18 -36.94 28.65
CA VAL A 37 12.62 -35.95 29.58
C VAL A 37 13.67 -35.77 30.68
N ILE A 38 13.97 -34.54 31.07
CA ILE A 38 14.53 -34.24 32.39
C ILE A 38 13.75 -33.03 32.93
N VAL A 39 13.30 -33.16 34.18
CA VAL A 39 12.48 -32.19 34.92
C VAL A 39 13.37 -31.33 35.82
N ALA A 40 12.86 -30.17 36.22
CA ALA A 40 13.49 -29.21 37.12
C ALA A 40 13.75 -29.75 38.53
N GLU A 41 14.52 -29.02 39.34
CA GLU A 41 13.96 -28.28 40.49
C GLU A 41 14.94 -27.23 41.03
N ALA A 42 14.45 -26.35 41.91
CA ALA A 42 15.20 -25.26 42.53
C ALA A 42 14.91 -25.23 44.04
N GLU A 43 15.92 -24.90 44.85
CA GLU A 43 15.77 -24.66 46.28
C GLU A 43 16.08 -23.19 46.63
N ALA A 44 15.35 -22.66 47.62
CA ALA A 44 15.54 -21.33 48.17
C ALA A 44 16.07 -21.43 49.62
N GLY A 45 17.00 -20.54 49.98
CA GLY A 45 17.55 -20.43 51.34
C GLY A 45 17.37 -19.03 51.90
N VAL A 46 16.86 -18.94 53.14
CA VAL A 46 16.67 -17.69 53.90
C VAL A 46 17.75 -17.58 54.98
N ALA A 47 18.29 -16.37 55.18
CA ALA A 47 19.06 -16.03 56.38
C ALA A 47 18.90 -14.54 56.74
N GLN A 48 18.71 -14.25 58.03
CA GLN A 48 18.74 -12.89 58.61
C GLN A 48 20.05 -12.66 59.35
N THR A 49 20.51 -11.41 59.45
CA THR A 49 21.01 -10.81 60.72
C THR A 49 21.18 -9.29 60.57
N GLU A 50 21.11 -8.57 61.69
CA GLU A 50 20.99 -7.11 61.79
C GLU A 50 22.35 -6.38 61.92
N LYS A 51 22.38 -5.06 61.66
CA LYS A 51 22.66 -4.05 62.71
C LYS A 51 22.60 -2.57 62.31
N ASP A 52 22.02 -1.79 63.23
CA ASP A 52 22.33 -0.41 63.67
C ASP A 52 22.46 0.77 62.67
N ILE A 53 21.61 1.79 62.85
CA ILE A 53 21.99 3.20 63.11
C ILE A 53 20.79 3.95 63.75
N VAL A 54 21.08 4.85 64.70
CA VAL A 54 20.12 5.63 65.51
C VAL A 54 20.32 7.13 65.30
N VAL A 55 19.25 7.92 65.09
CA VAL A 55 19.16 9.35 65.50
C VAL A 55 17.70 9.73 65.85
N ASN A 56 17.53 10.57 66.89
CA ASN A 56 16.25 10.99 67.48
C ASN A 56 15.65 12.28 66.87
N GLY A 57 14.35 12.58 67.13
CA GLY A 57 13.87 13.98 67.22
C GLY A 57 12.41 14.29 66.80
N LEU A 58 11.48 14.31 67.76
CA LEU A 58 10.14 14.96 67.74
C LEU A 58 10.13 16.09 68.81
N PRO A 59 9.24 17.13 68.82
CA PRO A 59 7.75 17.08 68.83
C PRO A 59 7.08 18.00 67.77
N ALA A 60 5.79 17.93 67.38
CA ALA A 60 4.50 17.48 67.94
C ALA A 60 3.60 18.62 68.51
N ASP A 61 2.40 18.77 67.92
CA ASP A 61 1.10 19.30 68.45
C ASP A 61 0.23 19.84 67.28
N ALA A 62 -1.11 19.76 67.25
CA ALA A 62 -2.09 18.98 68.05
C ALA A 62 -3.49 18.99 67.37
N ALA A 63 -4.35 17.99 67.68
CA ALA A 63 -5.84 17.99 67.64
C ALA A 63 -6.58 18.33 66.31
N GLN A 64 -7.82 17.95 66.01
CA GLN A 64 -8.89 17.04 66.50
C GLN A 64 -9.81 16.81 65.26
N ASP A 65 -10.59 15.74 65.04
CA ASP A 65 -11.72 15.23 65.84
C ASP A 65 -12.17 13.81 65.38
N VAL A 66 -13.09 13.19 66.12
CA VAL A 66 -13.55 11.78 66.01
C VAL A 66 -15.09 11.70 66.00
N VAL A 67 -15.69 10.63 65.42
CA VAL A 67 -16.91 9.87 65.88
C VAL A 67 -17.38 8.92 64.75
N LEU A 68 -17.14 7.58 64.83
CA LEU A 68 -18.08 6.46 65.18
C LEU A 68 -19.25 6.23 64.19
N ALA A 69 -19.75 5.03 63.84
CA ALA A 69 -19.39 3.60 63.97
C ALA A 69 -20.25 2.82 62.90
N ASP A 70 -20.34 1.49 62.72
CA ASP A 70 -19.81 0.26 63.38
C ASP A 70 -19.74 -0.90 62.33
N GLY A 71 -19.41 -2.14 62.73
CA GLY A 71 -19.38 -3.36 61.89
C GLY A 71 -20.63 -4.28 62.01
N PRO A 72 -20.63 -5.49 61.40
CA PRO A 72 -19.90 -6.60 62.05
C PRO A 72 -19.35 -7.77 61.18
N LYS A 73 -18.40 -8.51 61.80
CA LYS A 73 -18.06 -9.96 61.65
C LYS A 73 -17.32 -10.51 60.41
N LEU A 74 -16.12 -11.05 60.68
CA LEU A 74 -15.45 -12.09 59.87
C LEU A 74 -16.15 -13.46 59.98
N LEU A 75 -15.99 -14.32 58.96
CA LEU A 75 -15.60 -15.73 59.12
C LEU A 75 -15.22 -16.39 57.77
N ALA A 76 -14.40 -17.46 57.86
CA ALA A 76 -14.03 -18.46 56.83
C ALA A 76 -13.00 -18.08 55.72
N ARG A 77 -12.01 -18.98 55.55
CA ARG A 77 -11.11 -19.10 54.37
C ARG A 77 -11.74 -20.06 53.34
N PRO A 78 -11.45 -19.90 52.04
CA PRO A 78 -11.52 -20.98 51.07
C PRO A 78 -10.14 -21.49 50.62
N GLU A 79 -10.09 -22.76 50.21
CA GLU A 79 -8.94 -23.46 49.62
C GLU A 79 -8.78 -23.17 48.10
N PRO A 80 -7.63 -23.49 47.48
CA PRO A 80 -7.35 -23.10 46.10
C PRO A 80 -8.13 -23.94 45.07
N VAL A 81 -8.87 -23.28 44.19
CA VAL A 81 -9.64 -23.92 43.11
C VAL A 81 -8.99 -23.68 41.74
N GLY A 82 -8.67 -24.79 41.08
CA GLY A 82 -8.90 -25.07 39.65
C GLY A 82 -8.55 -24.03 38.58
N GLN A 83 -7.73 -24.44 37.62
CA GLN A 83 -7.55 -23.75 36.34
C GLN A 83 -8.90 -23.51 35.62
N ALA A 84 -9.35 -22.26 35.56
CA ALA A 84 -10.45 -21.84 34.70
C ALA A 84 -9.90 -21.39 33.34
N ARG A 85 -10.53 -21.86 32.26
CA ARG A 85 -10.27 -21.37 30.90
C ARG A 85 -10.74 -19.92 30.79
N SER A 86 -9.95 -19.06 30.16
CA SER A 86 -10.39 -17.72 29.79
C SER A 86 -11.37 -17.80 28.62
N GLU A 87 -12.67 -17.80 28.90
CA GLU A 87 -13.66 -17.45 27.88
C GLU A 87 -13.50 -15.95 27.58
N VAL A 88 -13.08 -15.65 26.35
CA VAL A 88 -13.05 -14.27 25.85
C VAL A 88 -14.49 -13.86 25.60
N VAL A 89 -15.09 -13.18 26.57
CA VAL A 89 -16.36 -12.50 26.37
C VAL A 89 -16.11 -11.35 25.39
N HIS A 90 -16.52 -11.54 24.14
CA HIS A 90 -16.62 -10.45 23.18
C HIS A 90 -17.67 -9.45 23.68
N VAL A 91 -17.21 -8.44 24.41
CA VAL A 91 -17.97 -7.21 24.61
C VAL A 91 -18.00 -6.52 23.25
N ALA A 92 -19.09 -6.71 22.52
CA ALA A 92 -19.39 -5.92 21.34
C ALA A 92 -19.51 -4.46 21.78
N GLY A 93 -18.46 -3.67 21.54
CA GLY A 93 -18.41 -2.28 21.93
C GLY A 93 -19.38 -1.46 21.09
N ASP A 94 -20.10 -0.54 21.76
CA ASP A 94 -20.88 0.53 21.12
C ASP A 94 -19.96 1.38 20.24
N SER A 95 -19.87 0.98 18.98
CA SER A 95 -19.41 1.81 17.87
C SER A 95 -20.65 2.41 17.22
N ASP A 96 -20.54 3.62 16.67
CA ASP A 96 -21.65 4.27 15.96
C ASP A 96 -22.24 3.29 14.94
N PRO A 97 -23.50 2.82 15.13
CA PRO A 97 -24.05 1.79 14.28
C PRO A 97 -24.02 2.19 12.81
N SER A 98 -24.21 3.48 12.52
CA SER A 98 -24.47 3.99 11.17
C SER A 98 -23.44 3.56 10.12
N LEU A 99 -22.17 3.40 10.47
CA LEU A 99 -21.11 3.16 9.50
C LEU A 99 -20.95 1.68 9.13
N MET A 100 -20.81 0.81 10.13
CA MET A 100 -20.75 -0.63 9.93
C MET A 100 -22.09 -1.16 9.42
N ASP A 101 -23.20 -0.66 9.95
CA ASP A 101 -24.55 -0.96 9.46
C ASP A 101 -24.73 -0.48 8.01
N SER A 102 -24.22 0.70 7.63
CA SER A 102 -24.20 1.14 6.22
C SER A 102 -23.38 0.20 5.32
N MET A 103 -22.19 -0.24 5.73
CA MET A 103 -21.38 -1.16 4.91
C MET A 103 -22.03 -2.54 4.77
N HIS A 104 -22.55 -3.12 5.86
CA HIS A 104 -23.25 -4.40 5.83
C HIS A 104 -24.55 -4.29 5.03
N LYS A 105 -25.36 -3.24 5.22
CA LYS A 105 -26.57 -3.00 4.42
C LYS A 105 -26.28 -2.83 2.93
N ARG A 106 -25.19 -2.14 2.56
CA ARG A 106 -24.76 -2.02 1.16
C ARG A 106 -24.35 -3.38 0.58
N LEU A 107 -23.57 -4.17 1.33
CA LEU A 107 -23.16 -5.51 0.92
C LEU A 107 -24.37 -6.44 0.77
N ASP A 108 -25.31 -6.43 1.72
CA ASP A 108 -26.54 -7.24 1.68
C ASP A 108 -27.50 -6.81 0.56
N ALA A 109 -27.56 -5.51 0.25
CA ALA A 109 -28.32 -4.99 -0.88
C ALA A 109 -27.65 -5.37 -2.22
N MET A 110 -26.32 -5.26 -2.31
CA MET A 110 -25.52 -5.67 -3.46
C MET A 110 -25.65 -7.18 -3.70
N LYS A 111 -25.62 -8.01 -2.65
CA LYS A 111 -25.69 -9.48 -2.77
C LYS A 111 -26.93 -9.98 -3.50
N LYS A 112 -28.05 -9.27 -3.32
CA LYS A 112 -29.37 -9.56 -3.91
C LYS A 112 -29.55 -9.02 -5.33
N GLN A 113 -28.62 -8.23 -5.85
CA GLN A 113 -28.72 -7.63 -7.18
C GLN A 113 -27.85 -8.38 -8.20
N PRO A 114 -28.44 -8.97 -9.26
CA PRO A 114 -27.69 -9.74 -10.24
C PRO A 114 -26.72 -8.85 -11.03
N VAL A 115 -25.51 -9.36 -11.32
CA VAL A 115 -24.47 -8.60 -12.03
C VAL A 115 -23.77 -9.39 -13.15
N SER A 116 -23.60 -8.74 -14.29
CA SER A 116 -22.74 -9.20 -15.39
C SER A 116 -21.40 -8.46 -15.33
N ILE A 117 -20.31 -9.18 -15.06
CA ILE A 117 -18.95 -8.62 -14.96
C ILE A 117 -18.19 -8.91 -16.26
N VAL A 118 -17.82 -7.88 -17.01
CA VAL A 118 -17.15 -7.98 -18.31
C VAL A 118 -15.71 -7.49 -18.20
N VAL A 119 -14.72 -8.37 -18.40
CA VAL A 119 -13.31 -8.00 -18.48
C VAL A 119 -12.92 -7.80 -19.95
N VAL A 120 -12.90 -6.54 -20.38
CA VAL A 120 -12.45 -6.14 -21.71
C VAL A 120 -10.92 -6.14 -21.72
N GLY A 121 -10.30 -6.84 -22.67
CA GLY A 121 -8.87 -7.14 -22.64
C GLY A 121 -8.51 -8.44 -21.91
N ALA A 122 -9.47 -9.35 -21.72
CA ALA A 122 -9.32 -10.60 -20.96
C ALA A 122 -8.10 -11.48 -21.30
N SER A 123 -7.59 -11.42 -22.53
CA SER A 123 -6.39 -12.18 -22.93
C SER A 123 -5.06 -11.53 -22.50
N GLY A 124 -5.10 -10.35 -21.86
CA GLY A 124 -3.94 -9.56 -21.44
C GLY A 124 -3.40 -9.90 -20.05
N ASP A 125 -2.21 -9.40 -19.74
CA ASP A 125 -1.47 -9.74 -18.52
C ASP A 125 -2.14 -9.23 -17.23
N LEU A 126 -2.72 -8.03 -17.24
CA LEU A 126 -3.42 -7.47 -16.08
C LEU A 126 -4.64 -8.33 -15.71
N ALA A 127 -5.45 -8.68 -16.72
CA ALA A 127 -6.63 -9.52 -16.54
C ALA A 127 -6.28 -10.87 -15.89
N LYS A 128 -5.26 -11.55 -16.44
CA LYS A 128 -4.74 -12.82 -15.93
C LYS A 128 -4.13 -12.73 -14.53
N LYS A 129 -3.23 -11.77 -14.30
CA LYS A 129 -2.40 -11.73 -13.08
C LYS A 129 -3.07 -11.01 -11.91
N LYS A 130 -4.13 -10.22 -12.16
CA LYS A 130 -4.82 -9.40 -11.16
C LYS A 130 -6.34 -9.48 -11.22
N THR A 131 -6.98 -9.16 -12.35
CA THR A 131 -8.43 -8.97 -12.39
C THR A 131 -9.21 -10.27 -12.15
N PHE A 132 -8.93 -11.36 -12.88
CA PHE A 132 -9.62 -12.65 -12.65
C PHE A 132 -9.30 -13.28 -11.29
N PRO A 133 -8.03 -13.30 -10.81
CA PRO A 133 -7.72 -13.72 -9.44
C PRO A 133 -8.48 -12.92 -8.38
N ALA A 134 -8.65 -11.61 -8.57
CA ALA A 134 -9.39 -10.77 -7.63
C ALA A 134 -10.90 -11.08 -7.64
N ILE A 135 -11.53 -11.25 -8.81
CA ILE A 135 -12.94 -11.67 -8.92
C ILE A 135 -13.14 -13.05 -8.29
N PHE A 136 -12.21 -13.99 -8.50
CA PHE A 136 -12.27 -15.31 -7.88
C PHE A 136 -12.10 -15.25 -6.36
N SER A 137 -11.21 -14.39 -5.84
CA SER A 137 -11.08 -14.18 -4.39
C SER A 137 -12.38 -13.67 -3.77
N LEU A 138 -13.01 -12.66 -4.39
CA LEU A 138 -14.33 -12.17 -3.96
C LEU A 138 -15.40 -13.26 -4.03
N PHE A 139 -15.38 -14.15 -5.03
CA PHE A 139 -16.27 -15.31 -5.06
C PHE A 139 -15.97 -16.32 -3.93
N TYR A 140 -14.69 -16.60 -3.70
CA TYR A 140 -14.23 -17.57 -2.70
C TYR A 140 -14.65 -17.15 -1.28
N HIS A 141 -14.59 -15.84 -0.99
CA HIS A 141 -15.01 -15.23 0.27
C HIS A 141 -16.52 -14.92 0.34
N ASP A 142 -17.32 -15.37 -0.64
CA ASP A 142 -18.76 -15.11 -0.71
C ASP A 142 -19.10 -13.59 -0.66
N LEU A 143 -18.29 -12.76 -1.31
CA LEU A 143 -18.39 -11.29 -1.41
C LEU A 143 -18.91 -10.79 -2.77
N LEU A 144 -19.13 -11.66 -3.75
CA LEU A 144 -19.89 -11.33 -4.98
C LEU A 144 -21.40 -11.45 -4.74
N PRO A 145 -22.25 -10.87 -5.62
CA PRO A 145 -23.67 -11.19 -5.66
C PRO A 145 -23.96 -12.67 -5.89
N GLU A 146 -25.11 -13.15 -5.40
CA GLU A 146 -25.51 -14.56 -5.52
C GLU A 146 -25.68 -14.97 -7.00
N ASP A 147 -26.38 -14.11 -7.74
CA ASP A 147 -26.51 -14.15 -9.19
C ASP A 147 -25.42 -13.31 -9.86
N PHE A 148 -24.37 -13.95 -10.35
CA PHE A 148 -23.35 -13.27 -11.15
C PHE A 148 -22.85 -14.14 -12.30
N VAL A 149 -22.38 -13.48 -13.36
CA VAL A 149 -21.73 -14.07 -14.52
C VAL A 149 -20.49 -13.26 -14.90
N VAL A 150 -19.43 -13.93 -15.38
CA VAL A 150 -18.17 -13.29 -15.77
C VAL A 150 -17.92 -13.51 -17.27
N TYR A 151 -17.74 -12.43 -18.03
CA TYR A 151 -17.41 -12.47 -19.46
C TYR A 151 -16.01 -11.92 -19.72
N GLY A 152 -15.15 -12.71 -20.34
CA GLY A 152 -13.94 -12.21 -20.99
C GLY A 152 -14.25 -11.71 -22.40
N TYR A 153 -13.77 -10.52 -22.75
CA TYR A 153 -13.89 -9.98 -24.10
C TYR A 153 -12.52 -9.54 -24.64
N ALA A 154 -12.07 -10.11 -25.77
CA ALA A 154 -10.87 -9.64 -26.46
C ALA A 154 -10.86 -10.01 -27.95
N ARG A 155 -9.84 -9.52 -28.68
CA ARG A 155 -9.64 -9.80 -30.12
C ARG A 155 -9.20 -11.23 -30.42
N SER A 156 -8.61 -11.92 -29.44
CA SER A 156 -8.17 -13.31 -29.60
C SER A 156 -9.37 -14.21 -29.86
N LYS A 157 -9.23 -15.18 -30.76
CA LYS A 157 -10.21 -16.26 -30.89
C LYS A 157 -9.86 -17.33 -29.87
N MET A 158 -10.78 -17.62 -28.98
CA MET A 158 -10.69 -18.67 -27.97
C MET A 158 -12.07 -19.31 -27.79
N THR A 159 -12.12 -20.61 -27.46
CA THR A 159 -13.36 -21.27 -27.02
C THR A 159 -13.67 -20.93 -25.56
N GLN A 160 -14.83 -21.40 -25.07
CA GLN A 160 -15.21 -21.26 -23.66
C GLN A 160 -14.27 -22.07 -22.76
N GLU A 161 -13.84 -23.23 -23.24
CA GLU A 161 -12.94 -24.18 -22.58
C GLU A 161 -11.52 -23.60 -22.48
N GLU A 162 -10.96 -23.14 -23.60
CA GLU A 162 -9.64 -22.48 -23.63
C GLU A 162 -9.58 -21.26 -22.71
N PHE A 163 -10.69 -20.51 -22.58
CA PHE A 163 -10.80 -19.39 -21.66
C PHE A 163 -10.85 -19.81 -20.18
N ARG A 164 -11.59 -20.88 -19.86
CA ARG A 164 -11.64 -21.43 -18.49
C ARG A 164 -10.30 -22.02 -18.07
N GLU A 165 -9.62 -22.75 -18.94
CA GLU A 165 -8.25 -23.24 -18.72
C GLU A 165 -7.26 -22.08 -18.48
N LEU A 166 -7.35 -21.03 -19.31
CA LEU A 166 -6.53 -19.83 -19.15
C LEU A 166 -6.74 -19.17 -17.78
N ILE A 167 -7.99 -18.94 -17.36
CA ILE A 167 -8.28 -18.38 -16.04
C ILE A 167 -7.78 -19.31 -14.95
N MET A 168 -8.15 -20.60 -14.98
CA MET A 168 -7.80 -21.60 -13.98
C MET A 168 -6.29 -21.65 -13.71
N SER A 169 -5.46 -21.54 -14.76
CA SER A 169 -3.99 -21.51 -14.63
C SER A 169 -3.43 -20.31 -13.85
N THR A 170 -4.24 -19.27 -13.62
CA THR A 170 -3.89 -18.02 -12.96
C THR A 170 -4.55 -17.81 -11.60
N LEU A 171 -5.59 -18.59 -11.28
CA LEU A 171 -6.30 -18.48 -10.01
C LEU A 171 -5.43 -19.04 -8.87
N THR A 172 -5.20 -18.23 -7.84
CA THR A 172 -4.44 -18.62 -6.65
C THR A 172 -5.35 -18.80 -5.45
N CYS A 173 -5.31 -19.99 -4.84
CA CYS A 173 -5.91 -20.25 -3.54
C CYS A 173 -5.09 -19.57 -2.42
N ARG A 174 -5.29 -18.27 -2.19
CA ARG A 174 -4.56 -17.54 -1.13
C ARG A 174 -4.99 -17.94 0.29
N VAL A 175 -6.17 -18.53 0.41
CA VAL A 175 -6.81 -18.87 1.69
C VAL A 175 -6.31 -20.19 2.28
N ILE A 176 -6.12 -20.16 3.60
CA ILE A 176 -5.71 -21.29 4.45
C ILE A 176 -6.92 -22.20 4.76
N ASP A 177 -7.33 -23.03 3.80
CA ASP A 177 -7.61 -24.46 4.02
C ASP A 177 -7.69 -25.15 2.65
N GLY A 178 -6.61 -25.84 2.25
CA GLY A 178 -6.39 -26.34 0.88
C GLY A 178 -7.34 -27.44 0.40
N ARG A 179 -8.45 -27.69 1.10
CA ARG A 179 -9.46 -28.70 0.76
C ARG A 179 -10.66 -28.15 -0.02
N LYS A 180 -11.00 -26.86 0.08
CA LYS A 180 -12.17 -26.26 -0.61
C LYS A 180 -11.88 -25.56 -1.94
N CYS A 181 -10.62 -25.39 -2.31
CA CYS A 181 -10.30 -24.52 -3.45
C CYS A 181 -10.64 -25.12 -4.82
N SER A 182 -10.43 -26.42 -5.03
CA SER A 182 -10.90 -27.08 -6.27
C SER A 182 -12.42 -26.94 -6.40
N GLU A 183 -13.15 -27.26 -5.33
CA GLU A 183 -14.62 -27.15 -5.28
C GLU A 183 -15.10 -25.74 -5.64
N LYS A 184 -14.50 -24.69 -5.05
CA LYS A 184 -14.80 -23.30 -5.42
C LYS A 184 -14.39 -22.94 -6.86
N MET A 185 -13.33 -23.51 -7.43
CA MET A 185 -13.00 -23.33 -8.85
C MET A 185 -14.04 -24.03 -9.75
N ASP A 186 -14.47 -25.24 -9.40
CA ASP A 186 -15.46 -26.03 -10.11
C ASP A 186 -16.86 -25.35 -10.08
N GLU A 187 -17.18 -24.59 -9.02
CA GLU A 187 -18.36 -23.72 -8.94
C GLU A 187 -18.22 -22.40 -9.76
N PHE A 188 -17.01 -21.84 -9.82
CA PHE A 188 -16.75 -20.52 -10.42
C PHE A 188 -16.56 -20.56 -11.95
N LEU A 189 -15.77 -21.51 -12.45
CA LEU A 189 -15.41 -21.60 -13.88
C LEU A 189 -16.63 -21.80 -14.81
N PRO A 190 -17.70 -22.52 -14.45
CA PRO A 190 -18.92 -22.59 -15.26
C PRO A 190 -19.58 -21.22 -15.50
N ARG A 191 -19.45 -20.28 -14.56
CA ARG A 191 -19.94 -18.89 -14.67
C ARG A 191 -19.04 -17.98 -15.50
N CYS A 192 -17.89 -18.48 -15.94
CA CYS A 192 -16.95 -17.77 -16.80
C CYS A 192 -17.21 -18.11 -18.27
N HIS A 193 -17.39 -17.08 -19.09
CA HIS A 193 -17.70 -17.15 -20.52
C HIS A 193 -16.79 -16.21 -21.33
N TYR A 194 -16.66 -16.47 -22.62
CA TYR A 194 -15.80 -15.70 -23.53
C TYR A 194 -16.53 -15.22 -24.77
N VAL A 195 -16.21 -14.00 -25.21
CA VAL A 195 -16.69 -13.42 -26.47
C VAL A 195 -15.50 -12.80 -27.21
N SER A 196 -15.21 -13.31 -28.43
CA SER A 196 -14.18 -12.73 -29.29
C SER A 196 -14.73 -11.56 -30.10
N GLY A 197 -14.08 -10.40 -30.07
CA GLY A 197 -14.52 -9.22 -30.82
C GLY A 197 -13.49 -8.09 -30.87
N LYS A 198 -13.68 -7.14 -31.78
CA LYS A 198 -12.85 -5.94 -31.91
C LYS A 198 -13.34 -4.84 -30.98
N TYR A 199 -12.40 -4.05 -30.44
CA TYR A 199 -12.72 -2.95 -29.52
C TYR A 199 -13.32 -1.71 -30.22
N ASP A 200 -13.20 -1.63 -31.54
CA ASP A 200 -13.59 -0.49 -32.37
C ASP A 200 -14.76 -0.79 -33.32
N VAL A 201 -15.45 -1.92 -33.15
CA VAL A 201 -16.57 -2.34 -34.00
C VAL A 201 -17.85 -2.53 -33.18
N SER A 202 -18.84 -1.68 -33.43
CA SER A 202 -20.12 -1.68 -32.68
C SER A 202 -20.92 -3.00 -32.80
N SER A 203 -20.86 -3.69 -33.95
CA SER A 203 -21.53 -4.99 -34.11
C SER A 203 -20.99 -6.07 -33.19
N ASP A 204 -19.71 -6.00 -32.82
CA ASP A 204 -19.07 -6.98 -31.93
C ASP A 204 -19.50 -6.75 -30.48
N PHE A 205 -19.73 -5.50 -30.08
CA PHE A 205 -20.37 -5.16 -28.80
C PHE A 205 -21.88 -5.47 -28.79
N SER A 206 -22.56 -5.37 -29.93
CA SER A 206 -23.94 -5.85 -30.07
C SER A 206 -24.03 -7.39 -29.95
N ALA A 207 -22.98 -8.12 -30.35
CA ALA A 207 -22.89 -9.56 -30.09
C ALA A 207 -22.68 -9.85 -28.60
N LEU A 208 -21.74 -9.17 -27.94
CA LEU A 208 -21.56 -9.23 -26.49
C LEU A 208 -22.87 -8.91 -25.72
N ASN A 209 -23.61 -7.88 -26.14
CA ASN A 209 -24.89 -7.53 -25.52
C ASN A 209 -25.94 -8.64 -25.61
N LYS A 210 -25.96 -9.43 -26.70
CA LYS A 210 -26.85 -10.60 -26.82
C LYS A 210 -26.49 -11.68 -25.82
N GLU A 211 -25.20 -11.96 -25.64
CA GLU A 211 -24.70 -12.92 -24.65
C GLU A 211 -25.09 -12.51 -23.23
N LEU A 212 -24.83 -11.24 -22.86
CA LEU A 212 -25.23 -10.67 -21.57
C LEU A 212 -26.76 -10.76 -21.36
N ALA A 213 -27.55 -10.43 -22.39
CA ALA A 213 -29.00 -10.48 -22.34
C ALA A 213 -29.56 -11.89 -22.12
N MET A 214 -28.85 -12.97 -22.48
CA MET A 214 -29.29 -14.34 -22.20
C MET A 214 -29.33 -14.61 -20.69
N PHE A 215 -28.26 -14.28 -19.96
CA PHE A 215 -28.21 -14.37 -18.49
C PHE A 215 -29.24 -13.45 -17.82
N GLU A 216 -29.34 -12.21 -18.30
CA GLU A 216 -30.17 -11.15 -17.71
C GLU A 216 -31.68 -11.31 -18.00
N SER A 217 -32.07 -12.11 -19.01
CA SER A 217 -33.46 -12.22 -19.51
C SER A 217 -34.51 -12.57 -18.46
N SER A 218 -34.11 -13.32 -17.43
CA SER A 218 -34.97 -13.78 -16.33
C SER A 218 -34.97 -12.88 -15.09
N LYS A 219 -34.20 -11.78 -15.13
CA LYS A 219 -33.93 -10.90 -13.97
C LYS A 219 -34.70 -9.58 -14.08
N GLU A 220 -35.15 -9.04 -12.95
CA GLU A 220 -35.83 -7.73 -12.90
C GLU A 220 -34.84 -6.57 -13.11
N VAL A 221 -33.64 -6.72 -12.57
CA VAL A 221 -32.50 -5.80 -12.68
C VAL A 221 -31.39 -6.48 -13.48
N SER A 222 -30.61 -5.71 -14.24
CA SER A 222 -29.47 -6.24 -15.01
C SER A 222 -28.23 -5.36 -14.89
N ASN A 223 -27.59 -5.35 -13.72
CA ASN A 223 -26.41 -4.52 -13.49
C ASN A 223 -25.21 -5.01 -14.32
N ARG A 224 -24.45 -4.08 -14.90
CA ARG A 224 -23.26 -4.39 -15.72
C ARG A 224 -22.03 -3.65 -15.23
N LEU A 225 -20.93 -4.39 -15.03
CA LEU A 225 -19.61 -3.86 -14.69
C LEU A 225 -18.65 -4.16 -15.84
N PHE A 226 -18.11 -3.13 -16.51
CA PHE A 226 -17.09 -3.27 -17.55
C PHE A 226 -15.72 -2.89 -17.01
N TYR A 227 -14.80 -3.84 -16.91
CA TYR A 227 -13.41 -3.61 -16.54
C TYR A 227 -12.57 -3.45 -17.81
N LEU A 228 -12.01 -2.26 -18.04
CA LEU A 228 -11.19 -1.98 -19.22
C LEU A 228 -9.71 -2.29 -18.97
N ALA A 229 -9.34 -3.58 -18.99
CA ALA A 229 -7.96 -4.06 -18.95
C ALA A 229 -7.27 -3.96 -20.33
N VAL A 230 -7.37 -2.80 -20.98
CA VAL A 230 -6.83 -2.51 -22.33
C VAL A 230 -5.90 -1.29 -22.32
N PRO A 231 -5.05 -1.10 -23.35
CA PRO A 231 -4.21 0.09 -23.46
C PRO A 231 -5.03 1.40 -23.65
N PRO A 232 -4.49 2.57 -23.28
CA PRO A 232 -5.18 3.86 -23.39
C PRO A 232 -5.74 4.20 -24.77
N SER A 233 -5.02 3.85 -25.83
CA SER A 233 -5.43 4.04 -27.23
C SER A 233 -6.69 3.26 -27.63
N VAL A 234 -7.17 2.37 -26.76
CA VAL A 234 -8.37 1.55 -26.94
C VAL A 234 -9.53 2.06 -26.07
N PHE A 235 -9.28 2.77 -24.94
CA PHE A 235 -10.30 3.14 -23.96
C PHE A 235 -11.50 3.86 -24.58
N GLN A 236 -11.28 4.96 -25.30
CA GLN A 236 -12.36 5.75 -25.90
C GLN A 236 -13.22 4.89 -26.84
N LYS A 237 -12.59 4.04 -27.67
CA LYS A 237 -13.31 3.19 -28.62
C LYS A 237 -14.14 2.11 -27.92
N ALA A 238 -13.58 1.46 -26.91
CA ALA A 238 -14.29 0.48 -26.10
C ALA A 238 -15.45 1.11 -25.33
N ALA A 239 -15.20 2.23 -24.63
CA ALA A 239 -16.23 2.97 -23.89
C ALA A 239 -17.38 3.44 -24.80
N SER A 240 -17.07 4.00 -25.97
CA SER A 240 -18.08 4.40 -26.96
C SER A 240 -18.95 3.22 -27.39
N ASN A 241 -18.36 2.07 -27.73
CA ASN A 241 -19.13 0.90 -28.15
C ASN A 241 -19.90 0.26 -26.99
N ILE A 242 -19.40 0.30 -25.76
CA ILE A 242 -20.17 -0.10 -24.56
C ILE A 242 -21.41 0.78 -24.44
N ASN A 243 -21.24 2.11 -24.43
CA ASN A 243 -22.32 3.06 -24.30
C ASN A 243 -23.41 2.90 -25.40
N LEU A 244 -22.98 2.70 -26.65
CA LEU A 244 -23.89 2.60 -27.81
C LEU A 244 -24.59 1.24 -27.94
N ALA A 245 -23.93 0.13 -27.56
CA ALA A 245 -24.39 -1.21 -27.93
C ALA A 245 -24.53 -2.21 -26.76
N ALA A 246 -23.88 -1.97 -25.61
CA ALA A 246 -23.81 -2.92 -24.49
C ALA A 246 -24.09 -2.30 -23.10
N ARG A 247 -24.64 -1.08 -23.03
CA ARG A 247 -25.13 -0.47 -21.79
C ARG A 247 -26.27 -1.30 -21.20
N SER A 248 -26.40 -1.34 -19.87
CA SER A 248 -27.51 -2.02 -19.21
C SER A 248 -28.85 -1.39 -19.60
N PRO A 249 -29.88 -2.20 -19.94
CA PRO A 249 -31.24 -1.69 -20.17
C PRO A 249 -32.05 -1.50 -18.87
N LYS A 250 -31.65 -2.12 -17.75
CA LYS A 250 -32.45 -2.21 -16.50
C LYS A 250 -31.57 -2.25 -15.24
N GLY A 251 -30.54 -1.42 -15.16
CA GLY A 251 -29.62 -1.41 -14.03
C GLY A 251 -28.50 -0.39 -14.23
N TYR A 252 -27.52 -0.39 -13.33
CA TYR A 252 -26.34 0.44 -13.53
C TYR A 252 -25.45 -0.10 -14.65
N THR A 253 -24.69 0.80 -15.29
CA THR A 253 -23.50 0.45 -16.07
C THR A 253 -22.30 1.13 -15.43
N ARG A 254 -21.38 0.36 -14.84
CA ARG A 254 -20.16 0.91 -14.23
C ARG A 254 -18.96 0.52 -15.08
N VAL A 255 -18.06 1.45 -15.33
CA VAL A 255 -16.89 1.26 -16.19
C VAL A 255 -15.63 1.58 -15.39
N VAL A 256 -14.80 0.57 -15.20
CA VAL A 256 -13.51 0.65 -14.53
C VAL A 256 -12.43 0.91 -15.56
N VAL A 257 -11.63 1.96 -15.33
CA VAL A 257 -10.56 2.39 -16.24
C VAL A 257 -9.22 2.44 -15.52
N GLU A 258 -8.19 2.00 -16.22
CA GLU A 258 -6.81 1.88 -15.71
C GLU A 258 -5.93 3.05 -16.11
N LYS A 259 -4.87 3.29 -15.33
CA LYS A 259 -3.83 4.25 -15.70
C LYS A 259 -3.05 3.76 -16.95
N PRO A 260 -2.43 4.64 -17.75
CA PRO A 260 -2.31 6.10 -17.58
C PRO A 260 -3.54 6.90 -18.04
N PHE A 261 -3.85 7.95 -17.27
CA PHE A 261 -4.90 8.93 -17.59
C PHE A 261 -4.26 10.17 -18.22
N GLY A 262 -3.87 10.08 -19.49
CA GLY A 262 -3.01 11.07 -20.14
C GLY A 262 -1.53 10.94 -19.74
N LYS A 263 -0.70 11.84 -20.25
CA LYS A 263 0.74 11.98 -19.96
C LYS A 263 1.14 13.35 -19.42
N ASP A 264 0.21 14.30 -19.47
CA ASP A 264 0.33 15.71 -19.08
C ASP A 264 -1.10 16.30 -18.98
N ALA A 265 -1.23 17.53 -18.49
CA ALA A 265 -2.52 18.19 -18.31
C ALA A 265 -3.30 18.41 -19.63
N GLU A 266 -2.61 18.59 -20.76
CA GLU A 266 -3.27 18.75 -22.06
C GLU A 266 -3.89 17.44 -22.54
N SER A 267 -3.10 16.37 -22.63
CA SER A 267 -3.62 15.04 -23.01
C SER A 267 -4.62 14.46 -21.99
N TYR A 268 -4.56 14.86 -20.72
CA TYR A 268 -5.63 14.55 -19.78
C TYR A 268 -6.93 15.30 -20.09
N ARG A 269 -6.88 16.59 -20.45
CA ARG A 269 -8.08 17.36 -20.84
C ARG A 269 -8.72 16.80 -22.10
N GLU A 270 -7.94 16.34 -23.08
CA GLU A 270 -8.45 15.62 -24.25
C GLU A 270 -9.16 14.31 -23.87
N LEU A 271 -8.50 13.48 -23.05
CA LEU A 271 -9.06 12.21 -22.57
C LEU A 271 -10.35 12.44 -21.74
N ARG A 272 -10.36 13.47 -20.89
CA ARG A 272 -11.51 13.90 -20.11
C ARG A 272 -12.68 14.28 -21.00
N ALA A 273 -12.48 15.17 -21.97
CA ALA A 273 -13.52 15.61 -22.89
C ALA A 273 -14.09 14.44 -23.71
N ALA A 274 -13.22 13.52 -24.14
CA ALA A 274 -13.62 12.29 -24.79
C ALA A 274 -14.49 11.40 -23.88
N LEU A 275 -14.04 11.07 -22.67
CA LEU A 275 -14.74 10.15 -21.76
C LEU A 275 -16.04 10.73 -21.21
N SER A 276 -16.07 12.00 -20.81
CA SER A 276 -17.28 12.64 -20.24
C SER A 276 -18.43 12.80 -21.25
N SER A 277 -18.12 12.79 -22.56
CA SER A 277 -19.13 12.73 -23.62
C SER A 277 -19.79 11.33 -23.79
N ILE A 278 -19.22 10.29 -23.17
CA ILE A 278 -19.62 8.88 -23.33
C ILE A 278 -20.20 8.33 -22.01
N LEU A 279 -19.57 8.63 -20.88
CA LEU A 279 -19.88 8.09 -19.56
C LEU A 279 -20.01 9.24 -18.56
N SER A 280 -20.95 9.11 -17.62
CA SER A 280 -21.03 10.03 -16.49
C SER A 280 -19.93 9.76 -15.44
N GLU A 281 -19.69 10.73 -14.56
CA GLU A 281 -18.76 10.55 -13.44
C GLU A 281 -19.28 9.52 -12.41
N GLU A 282 -20.60 9.31 -12.33
CA GLU A 282 -21.20 8.26 -11.51
C GLU A 282 -20.90 6.85 -12.05
N GLU A 283 -20.78 6.71 -13.37
CA GLU A 283 -20.51 5.45 -14.04
C GLU A 283 -19.01 5.14 -14.15
N THR A 284 -18.14 6.16 -14.06
CA THR A 284 -16.68 6.03 -14.25
C THR A 284 -15.95 5.73 -12.94
N TYR A 285 -15.03 4.75 -12.96
CA TYR A 285 -14.21 4.33 -11.82
C TYR A 285 -12.74 4.30 -12.24
N ARG A 286 -11.99 5.37 -11.93
CA ARG A 286 -10.57 5.51 -12.29
C ARG A 286 -9.70 4.86 -11.22
N ILE A 287 -9.04 3.77 -11.56
CA ILE A 287 -8.20 3.02 -10.61
C ILE A 287 -6.86 3.70 -10.38
N ASP A 288 -6.58 3.90 -9.09
CA ASP A 288 -5.22 3.83 -8.58
C ASP A 288 -5.15 2.71 -7.54
N HIS A 289 -4.46 1.62 -7.87
CA HIS A 289 -4.33 0.45 -7.01
C HIS A 289 -3.54 0.70 -5.70
N TYR A 290 -2.93 1.87 -5.50
CA TYR A 290 -2.39 2.24 -4.19
C TYR A 290 -3.49 2.60 -3.19
N LEU A 291 -4.61 3.18 -3.64
CA LEU A 291 -5.76 3.50 -2.78
C LEU A 291 -6.42 2.23 -2.21
N GLY A 292 -6.38 1.12 -2.95
CA GLY A 292 -6.86 -0.18 -2.48
C GLY A 292 -5.95 -0.89 -1.48
N LYS A 293 -4.76 -0.37 -1.14
CA LYS A 293 -3.86 -1.01 -0.17
C LYS A 293 -4.30 -0.77 1.27
N GLU A 294 -4.30 -1.82 2.09
CA GLU A 294 -4.76 -1.80 3.49
C GLU A 294 -4.19 -0.65 4.32
N LEU A 295 -2.86 -0.49 4.30
CA LEU A 295 -2.16 0.55 5.07
C LEU A 295 -2.36 1.97 4.52
N VAL A 296 -2.85 2.11 3.28
CA VAL A 296 -3.25 3.39 2.70
C VAL A 296 -4.68 3.73 3.10
N GLN A 297 -5.60 2.75 3.09
CA GLN A 297 -6.96 2.92 3.63
C GLN A 297 -6.94 3.28 5.12
N ASN A 298 -6.08 2.62 5.91
CA ASN A 298 -5.98 2.87 7.35
C ASN A 298 -5.46 4.28 7.72
N LEU A 299 -4.97 5.09 6.76
CA LEU A 299 -4.61 6.50 7.02
C LEU A 299 -5.81 7.29 7.57
N MET A 300 -7.02 7.03 7.08
CA MET A 300 -8.23 7.72 7.54
C MET A 300 -8.52 7.41 9.01
N SER A 301 -8.54 6.13 9.37
CA SER A 301 -8.76 5.67 10.75
C SER A 301 -7.64 6.13 11.69
N LEU A 302 -6.38 5.99 11.27
CA LEU A 302 -5.21 6.39 12.05
C LEU A 302 -5.24 7.89 12.39
N ARG A 303 -5.64 8.74 11.44
CA ARG A 303 -5.67 10.20 11.63
C ARG A 303 -6.89 10.69 12.40
N PHE A 304 -8.07 10.18 12.08
CA PHE A 304 -9.34 10.81 12.50
C PHE A 304 -10.12 10.03 13.57
N ALA A 305 -9.83 8.75 13.79
CA ALA A 305 -10.42 7.98 14.91
C ALA A 305 -9.57 8.02 16.20
N ASN A 306 -8.39 8.64 16.17
CA ASN A 306 -7.40 8.58 17.24
C ASN A 306 -7.06 9.97 17.78
N SER A 307 -7.54 10.28 18.99
CA SER A 307 -7.32 11.57 19.68
C SER A 307 -5.84 11.89 19.97
N ILE A 308 -4.96 10.88 19.95
CA ILE A 308 -3.51 11.05 20.12
C ILE A 308 -2.82 11.61 18.87
N PHE A 309 -3.39 11.43 17.68
CA PHE A 309 -2.73 11.76 16.41
C PHE A 309 -3.16 13.12 15.85
N GLU A 310 -4.45 13.47 15.85
CA GLU A 310 -4.92 14.76 15.28
C GLU A 310 -4.16 15.98 15.85
N PRO A 311 -4.01 16.17 17.18
CA PRO A 311 -3.42 17.39 17.73
C PRO A 311 -1.95 17.60 17.34
N ILE A 312 -1.25 16.51 16.99
CA ILE A 312 0.14 16.52 16.54
C ILE A 312 0.27 16.45 15.00
N TRP A 313 -0.84 16.37 14.26
CA TRP A 313 -0.86 16.23 12.81
C TRP A 313 -0.83 17.58 12.06
N ASN A 314 0.14 18.43 12.39
CA ASN A 314 0.27 19.77 11.83
C ASN A 314 1.70 20.33 11.97
N ARG A 315 1.95 21.45 11.28
CA ARG A 315 3.21 22.21 11.23
C ARG A 315 3.80 22.61 12.58
N ASN A 316 3.06 22.57 13.69
CA ASN A 316 3.64 22.87 15.00
C ASN A 316 4.51 21.71 15.49
N TYR A 317 4.11 20.47 15.21
CA TYR A 317 4.74 19.25 15.72
C TYR A 317 5.49 18.46 14.64
N ILE A 318 5.05 18.49 13.39
CA ILE A 318 5.72 17.80 12.27
C ILE A 318 6.86 18.68 11.74
N GLN A 319 8.03 18.07 11.54
CA GLN A 319 9.19 18.67 10.86
C GLN A 319 9.14 18.40 9.35
N SER A 320 8.87 17.15 8.94
CA SER A 320 8.75 16.78 7.53
C SER A 320 7.95 15.49 7.34
N VAL A 321 7.44 15.30 6.12
CA VAL A 321 6.75 14.07 5.71
C VAL A 321 7.51 13.48 4.53
N GLN A 322 7.77 12.16 4.56
CA GLN A 322 8.50 11.45 3.52
C GLN A 322 7.64 10.30 2.99
N ILE A 323 7.48 10.22 1.67
CA ILE A 323 6.74 9.15 0.99
C ILE A 323 7.70 8.51 0.00
N VAL A 324 8.05 7.25 0.25
CA VAL A 324 9.14 6.56 -0.43
C VAL A 324 8.60 5.31 -1.12
N PHE A 325 8.93 5.16 -2.41
CA PHE A 325 8.72 3.96 -3.22
C PHE A 325 10.06 3.50 -3.81
N LYS A 326 10.35 2.21 -3.68
CA LYS A 326 11.56 1.56 -4.16
C LYS A 326 11.21 0.20 -4.75
N GLU A 327 11.75 -0.09 -5.92
CA GLU A 327 11.78 -1.43 -6.53
C GLU A 327 13.24 -1.87 -6.69
N ASN A 328 13.55 -3.12 -6.32
CA ASN A 328 14.87 -3.72 -6.48
C ASN A 328 15.08 -4.41 -7.84
N PHE A 329 14.07 -4.34 -8.71
CA PHE A 329 14.12 -4.77 -10.11
C PHE A 329 14.11 -3.56 -11.06
N GLY A 330 14.60 -3.74 -12.28
CA GLY A 330 14.59 -2.74 -13.35
C GLY A 330 13.22 -2.57 -14.01
N VAL A 331 13.20 -2.31 -15.32
CA VAL A 331 11.94 -2.15 -16.09
C VAL A 331 11.39 -3.46 -16.70
N GLU A 332 12.11 -4.58 -16.55
CA GLU A 332 11.70 -5.97 -16.80
C GLU A 332 10.78 -6.16 -18.04
N GLY A 333 11.37 -6.12 -19.24
CA GLY A 333 10.66 -6.40 -20.49
C GLY A 333 9.63 -5.35 -20.92
N ARG A 334 9.43 -4.28 -20.13
CA ARG A 334 8.55 -3.14 -20.46
C ARG A 334 9.33 -1.87 -20.79
N ALA A 335 10.62 -2.00 -21.10
CA ALA A 335 11.57 -0.90 -21.19
C ALA A 335 11.16 0.16 -22.22
N GLY A 336 10.83 -0.25 -23.46
CA GLY A 336 10.36 0.66 -24.50
C GLY A 336 8.98 1.30 -24.24
N TYR A 337 8.14 0.74 -23.36
CA TYR A 337 6.94 1.45 -22.87
C TYR A 337 7.33 2.47 -21.80
N PHE A 338 8.19 2.08 -20.86
CA PHE A 338 8.64 2.95 -19.77
C PHE A 338 9.43 4.17 -20.29
N ASP A 339 10.14 4.03 -21.41
CA ASP A 339 10.93 5.11 -22.03
C ASP A 339 10.06 6.31 -22.50
N GLY A 340 8.77 6.09 -22.76
CA GLY A 340 7.81 7.15 -23.05
C GLY A 340 7.02 7.66 -21.84
N VAL A 341 7.33 7.21 -20.63
CA VAL A 341 6.55 7.47 -19.40
C VAL A 341 7.44 8.06 -18.30
N GLY A 342 8.52 7.36 -17.94
CA GLY A 342 9.41 7.70 -16.83
C GLY A 342 8.77 7.52 -15.44
N ILE A 343 9.63 7.50 -14.41
CA ILE A 343 9.20 7.20 -13.03
C ILE A 343 8.24 8.25 -12.44
N ILE A 344 8.32 9.50 -12.91
CA ILE A 344 7.47 10.59 -12.42
C ILE A 344 6.00 10.31 -12.79
N ARG A 345 5.73 9.96 -14.06
CA ARG A 345 4.39 9.58 -14.52
C ARG A 345 3.99 8.17 -14.08
N ASP A 346 4.93 7.22 -14.00
CA ASP A 346 4.60 5.85 -13.57
C ASP A 346 4.17 5.80 -12.10
N ILE A 347 4.81 6.57 -11.19
CA ILE A 347 4.65 6.39 -9.75
C ILE A 347 4.36 7.69 -8.97
N MET A 348 5.01 8.82 -9.29
CA MET A 348 4.94 10.01 -8.43
C MET A 348 3.64 10.80 -8.59
N GLN A 349 3.24 11.07 -9.84
CA GLN A 349 2.06 11.87 -10.17
C GLN A 349 0.74 11.20 -9.75
N ASN A 350 0.71 9.87 -9.69
CA ASN A 350 -0.43 9.08 -9.22
C ASN A 350 -0.18 8.55 -7.80
N HIS A 351 0.45 7.37 -7.66
CA HIS A 351 0.50 6.61 -6.40
C HIS A 351 0.98 7.42 -5.20
N LEU A 352 2.09 8.17 -5.34
CA LEU A 352 2.63 8.92 -4.21
C LEU A 352 1.83 10.18 -3.90
N LEU A 353 1.31 10.88 -4.92
CA LEU A 353 0.44 12.04 -4.74
C LEU A 353 -0.91 11.65 -4.10
N GLN A 354 -1.47 10.50 -4.47
CA GLN A 354 -2.68 9.94 -3.85
C GLN A 354 -2.49 9.62 -2.38
N VAL A 355 -1.36 9.00 -2.02
CA VAL A 355 -0.97 8.76 -0.63
C VAL A 355 -0.72 10.07 0.12
N LEU A 356 -0.04 11.04 -0.51
CA LEU A 356 0.17 12.38 0.04
C LEU A 356 -1.15 13.07 0.37
N ALA A 357 -2.14 12.98 -0.53
CA ALA A 357 -3.45 13.57 -0.33
C ALA A 357 -4.14 13.02 0.94
N LEU A 358 -4.13 11.70 1.14
CA LEU A 358 -4.68 11.06 2.35
C LEU A 358 -3.90 11.39 3.63
N VAL A 359 -2.59 11.59 3.54
CA VAL A 359 -1.75 12.01 4.68
C VAL A 359 -2.03 13.47 5.08
N ALA A 360 -2.34 14.35 4.14
CA ALA A 360 -2.33 15.79 4.37
C ALA A 360 -3.71 16.49 4.32
N MET A 361 -4.76 15.89 3.74
CA MET A 361 -6.12 16.44 3.70
C MET A 361 -6.66 16.79 5.11
N GLU A 362 -7.56 17.76 5.22
CA GLU A 362 -8.25 18.03 6.49
C GLU A 362 -9.25 16.90 6.83
N PRO A 363 -9.78 16.84 8.07
CA PRO A 363 -10.89 15.95 8.38
C PRO A 363 -12.09 16.23 7.46
N PRO A 364 -12.61 15.23 6.73
CA PRO A 364 -13.82 15.42 5.93
C PRO A 364 -15.05 15.52 6.84
N VAL A 365 -16.11 16.17 6.35
CA VAL A 365 -17.35 16.35 7.14
C VAL A 365 -18.10 15.04 7.41
N SER A 366 -17.86 14.01 6.59
CA SER A 366 -18.30 12.64 6.81
C SER A 366 -17.37 11.66 6.08
N LEU A 367 -17.61 10.35 6.21
CA LEU A 367 -16.95 9.30 5.42
C LEU A 367 -17.64 9.02 4.08
N HIS A 368 -18.54 9.91 3.63
CA HIS A 368 -19.13 9.83 2.30
C HIS A 368 -18.07 10.09 1.21
N ALA A 369 -18.17 9.37 0.08
CA ALA A 369 -17.18 9.39 -0.99
C ALA A 369 -16.88 10.79 -1.55
N GLU A 370 -17.89 11.66 -1.66
CA GLU A 370 -17.69 13.04 -2.12
C GLU A 370 -16.97 13.92 -1.09
N ASP A 371 -17.22 13.74 0.21
CA ASP A 371 -16.62 14.57 1.26
C ASP A 371 -15.12 14.30 1.39
N ILE A 372 -14.74 13.02 1.32
CA ILE A 372 -13.34 12.57 1.27
C ILE A 372 -12.64 13.16 0.03
N ARG A 373 -13.24 13.04 -1.16
CA ARG A 373 -12.64 13.52 -2.41
C ARG A 373 -12.60 15.06 -2.48
N ASN A 374 -13.56 15.76 -1.89
CA ASN A 374 -13.53 17.21 -1.76
C ASN A 374 -12.33 17.71 -0.95
N GLU A 375 -12.03 17.07 0.19
CA GLU A 375 -10.85 17.43 1.00
C GLU A 375 -9.52 17.07 0.34
N LYS A 376 -9.46 15.96 -0.43
CA LYS A 376 -8.31 15.66 -1.31
C LYS A 376 -8.10 16.76 -2.36
N VAL A 377 -9.13 17.13 -3.13
CA VAL A 377 -9.04 18.17 -4.18
C VAL A 377 -8.67 19.54 -3.60
N LYS A 378 -9.28 19.92 -2.48
CA LYS A 378 -8.98 21.17 -1.74
C LYS A 378 -7.52 21.23 -1.30
N LEU A 379 -6.97 20.11 -0.80
CA LEU A 379 -5.55 20.02 -0.49
C LEU A 379 -4.70 20.19 -1.75
N LEU A 380 -4.94 19.42 -2.81
CA LEU A 380 -4.15 19.48 -4.06
C LEU A 380 -4.12 20.91 -4.63
N ARG A 381 -5.24 21.64 -4.58
CA ARG A 381 -5.32 23.06 -5.00
C ARG A 381 -4.49 24.02 -4.12
N SER A 382 -4.13 23.63 -2.90
CA SER A 382 -3.24 24.41 -2.03
C SER A 382 -1.75 24.07 -2.21
N MET A 383 -1.41 23.06 -3.02
CA MET A 383 -0.03 22.69 -3.30
C MET A 383 0.65 23.70 -4.23
N GLU A 384 1.97 23.76 -4.14
CA GLU A 384 2.79 24.50 -5.09
C GLU A 384 2.98 23.70 -6.38
N LYS A 385 2.93 24.37 -7.54
CA LYS A 385 3.35 23.78 -8.81
C LYS A 385 4.84 23.46 -8.74
N LEU A 386 5.23 22.33 -9.31
CA LEU A 386 6.62 21.95 -9.42
C LEU A 386 7.25 22.59 -10.67
N THR A 387 8.56 22.81 -10.60
CA THR A 387 9.45 23.10 -11.74
C THR A 387 10.53 22.03 -11.82
N LYS A 388 11.35 21.99 -12.89
CA LYS A 388 12.49 21.07 -12.98
C LYS A 388 13.42 21.12 -11.76
N ASP A 389 13.62 22.31 -11.20
CA ASP A 389 14.51 22.54 -10.04
C ASP A 389 13.95 21.98 -8.73
N SER A 390 12.66 21.63 -8.70
CA SER A 390 12.00 20.92 -7.60
C SER A 390 12.39 19.43 -7.53
N PHE A 391 13.01 18.91 -8.60
CA PHE A 391 13.38 17.50 -8.74
C PHE A 391 14.90 17.28 -8.66
N VAL A 392 15.26 16.09 -8.21
CA VAL A 392 16.48 15.39 -8.60
C VAL A 392 16.08 14.12 -9.32
N ILE A 393 16.54 13.95 -10.56
CA ILE A 393 16.27 12.78 -11.39
C ILE A 393 17.52 11.91 -11.54
N GLY A 394 17.33 10.61 -11.76
CA GLY A 394 18.42 9.67 -11.97
C GLY A 394 18.08 8.51 -12.89
N GLN A 395 19.12 7.85 -13.41
CA GLN A 395 19.02 6.70 -14.31
C GLN A 395 20.00 5.60 -13.89
N TYR A 396 19.53 4.34 -13.81
CA TYR A 396 20.38 3.24 -13.34
C TYR A 396 21.40 2.76 -14.38
N GLN A 397 22.62 2.51 -13.91
CA GLN A 397 23.67 1.79 -14.62
C GLN A 397 23.78 0.35 -14.14
N GLY A 398 24.14 -0.55 -15.06
CA GLY A 398 24.26 -1.98 -14.79
C GLY A 398 25.40 -2.33 -13.83
N LYS A 399 25.37 -3.57 -13.35
CA LYS A 399 26.35 -4.12 -12.39
C LYS A 399 27.08 -5.37 -12.90
N GLY A 400 26.64 -5.95 -14.01
CA GLY A 400 27.22 -7.17 -14.60
C GLY A 400 26.14 -8.07 -15.21
N GLU A 401 26.48 -9.34 -15.44
CA GLU A 401 25.55 -10.33 -16.01
C GLU A 401 24.23 -10.41 -15.22
N GLY A 402 23.11 -10.28 -15.92
CA GLY A 402 21.76 -10.30 -15.34
C GLY A 402 21.29 -8.98 -14.71
N GLN A 403 22.12 -7.93 -14.65
CA GLN A 403 21.75 -6.60 -14.19
C GLN A 403 22.26 -5.53 -15.17
N PRO A 404 21.64 -5.40 -16.37
CA PRO A 404 21.99 -4.39 -17.36
C PRO A 404 21.70 -2.97 -16.88
N GLY A 405 22.31 -1.99 -17.54
CA GLY A 405 21.94 -0.57 -17.41
C GLY A 405 20.67 -0.24 -18.19
N TYR A 406 19.97 0.84 -17.82
CA TYR A 406 18.68 1.15 -18.44
C TYR A 406 18.77 1.36 -19.98
N ARG A 407 19.85 1.98 -20.46
CA ARG A 407 20.13 2.18 -21.90
C ARG A 407 20.57 0.90 -22.64
N GLU A 408 20.75 -0.21 -21.92
CA GLU A 408 21.09 -1.53 -22.47
C GLU A 408 19.83 -2.43 -22.61
N ASP A 409 18.69 -2.04 -22.00
CA ASP A 409 17.42 -2.76 -22.10
C ASP A 409 16.79 -2.60 -23.51
N GLU A 410 16.19 -3.69 -24.03
CA GLU A 410 15.61 -3.72 -25.37
C GLU A 410 14.45 -2.71 -25.53
N GLY A 411 14.54 -1.88 -26.57
CA GLY A 411 13.53 -0.86 -26.89
C GLY A 411 13.74 0.50 -26.22
N VAL A 412 14.79 0.68 -25.41
CA VAL A 412 15.20 2.00 -24.88
C VAL A 412 16.08 2.73 -25.90
N ALA A 413 15.91 4.04 -26.04
CA ALA A 413 16.76 4.84 -26.91
C ALA A 413 18.21 4.88 -26.37
N PRO A 414 19.27 4.71 -27.19
CA PRO A 414 20.67 4.71 -26.72
C PRO A 414 21.15 5.99 -26.02
N ARG A 415 20.42 7.10 -26.19
CA ARG A 415 20.63 8.38 -25.50
C ARG A 415 19.42 8.81 -24.67
N SER A 416 18.60 7.86 -24.22
CA SER A 416 17.43 8.13 -23.38
C SER A 416 17.82 8.87 -22.10
N LYS A 417 17.12 9.97 -21.84
CA LYS A 417 17.19 10.74 -20.59
C LYS A 417 16.11 10.33 -19.58
N THR A 418 15.30 9.32 -19.90
CA THR A 418 14.13 8.95 -19.10
C THR A 418 14.54 8.61 -17.67
N PRO A 419 13.93 9.26 -16.66
CA PRO A 419 14.28 9.04 -15.27
C PRO A 419 13.73 7.69 -14.79
N THR A 420 14.62 6.83 -14.30
CA THR A 420 14.26 5.58 -13.58
C THR A 420 14.20 5.81 -12.06
N PHE A 421 14.71 6.96 -11.60
CA PHE A 421 14.62 7.49 -10.24
C PHE A 421 14.22 8.97 -10.29
N ALA A 422 13.39 9.40 -9.34
CA ALA A 422 13.15 10.81 -9.07
C ALA A 422 12.86 11.04 -7.59
N ALA A 423 13.34 12.17 -7.07
CA ALA A 423 13.02 12.70 -5.76
C ALA A 423 12.60 14.17 -5.90
N CYS A 424 11.57 14.60 -5.16
CA CYS A 424 11.14 15.99 -5.14
C CYS A 424 10.70 16.43 -3.74
N VAL A 425 10.62 17.74 -3.53
CA VAL A 425 10.02 18.35 -2.34
C VAL A 425 8.86 19.24 -2.79
N LEU A 426 7.73 19.12 -2.11
CA LEU A 426 6.49 19.83 -2.41
C LEU A 426 6.12 20.73 -1.21
N GLY A 427 5.74 21.98 -1.51
CA GLY A 427 5.12 22.89 -0.57
C GLY A 427 3.60 22.76 -0.58
N ILE A 428 2.98 22.91 0.59
CA ILE A 428 1.51 22.97 0.75
C ILE A 428 1.16 24.27 1.48
N ARG A 429 0.57 25.22 0.75
CA ARG A 429 0.29 26.58 1.23
C ARG A 429 -1.07 26.64 1.92
N ASN A 430 -1.15 26.06 3.11
CA ASN A 430 -2.31 26.16 3.97
C ASN A 430 -1.92 26.18 5.46
N GLN A 431 -2.88 26.54 6.32
CA GLN A 431 -2.65 26.74 7.75
C GLN A 431 -2.03 25.52 8.46
N ARG A 432 -2.38 24.29 8.05
CA ARG A 432 -1.88 23.06 8.67
C ARG A 432 -0.44 22.74 8.28
N TRP A 433 -0.02 23.07 7.05
CA TRP A 433 1.23 22.55 6.46
C TRP A 433 2.26 23.60 6.02
N GLU A 434 1.95 24.89 6.10
CA GLU A 434 2.84 25.99 5.70
C GLU A 434 4.28 25.82 6.25
N GLY A 435 5.26 25.69 5.35
CA GLY A 435 6.68 25.49 5.69
C GLY A 435 7.09 24.07 6.11
N VAL A 436 6.20 23.07 6.06
CA VAL A 436 6.54 21.65 6.22
C VAL A 436 6.88 21.05 4.85
N PRO A 437 8.13 20.59 4.61
CA PRO A 437 8.46 19.93 3.35
C PRO A 437 7.80 18.54 3.28
N PHE A 438 7.00 18.32 2.25
CA PHE A 438 6.55 17.00 1.83
C PHE A 438 7.54 16.46 0.81
N MET A 439 8.18 15.33 1.10
CA MET A 439 9.27 14.79 0.31
C MET A 439 8.82 13.48 -0.34
N MET A 440 8.90 13.39 -1.67
CA MET A 440 8.58 12.15 -2.40
C MET A 440 9.81 11.58 -3.07
N LYS A 441 9.96 10.25 -3.04
CA LYS A 441 11.05 9.53 -3.73
C LYS A 441 10.50 8.26 -4.38
N ALA A 442 10.72 8.10 -5.68
CA ALA A 442 10.39 6.89 -6.42
C ALA A 442 11.59 6.41 -7.23
N GLY A 443 11.86 5.11 -7.27
CA GLY A 443 12.88 4.59 -8.18
C GLY A 443 12.90 3.07 -8.35
N LYS A 444 13.42 2.65 -9.50
CA LYS A 444 13.67 1.24 -9.88
C LYS A 444 15.16 0.89 -9.77
N ALA A 445 15.48 -0.41 -9.80
CA ALA A 445 16.83 -0.94 -9.65
C ALA A 445 17.55 -0.45 -8.38
N LEU A 446 16.81 -0.29 -7.28
CA LEU A 446 17.33 0.13 -5.98
C LEU A 446 17.73 -1.07 -5.09
N ASP A 447 18.24 -0.77 -3.90
CA ASP A 447 18.72 -1.73 -2.89
C ASP A 447 17.64 -2.65 -2.29
N GLU A 448 16.37 -2.21 -2.24
CA GLU A 448 15.26 -2.97 -1.65
C GLU A 448 13.93 -2.69 -2.37
N ARG A 449 12.94 -3.58 -2.21
CA ARG A 449 11.54 -3.29 -2.49
C ARG A 449 10.89 -2.69 -1.25
N LYS A 450 10.37 -1.46 -1.32
CA LYS A 450 9.69 -0.78 -0.20
C LYS A 450 8.67 0.24 -0.69
N ALA A 451 7.51 0.33 -0.05
CA ALA A 451 6.70 1.55 -0.03
C ALA A 451 6.37 1.92 1.42
N GLU A 452 6.62 3.18 1.79
CA GLU A 452 6.57 3.64 3.18
C GLU A 452 6.21 5.13 3.26
N ILE A 453 5.41 5.49 4.26
CA ILE A 453 5.19 6.88 4.70
C ILE A 453 5.92 7.06 6.03
N ARG A 454 6.62 8.17 6.20
CA ARG A 454 7.32 8.53 7.43
C ARG A 454 7.07 9.98 7.78
N ILE A 455 6.51 10.19 8.97
CA ILE A 455 6.21 11.51 9.52
C ILE A 455 7.25 11.76 10.60
N VAL A 456 8.14 12.73 10.36
CA VAL A 456 9.21 13.11 11.27
C VAL A 456 8.72 14.25 12.13
N PHE A 457 8.59 14.02 13.44
CA PHE A 457 8.23 15.05 14.41
C PHE A 457 9.44 15.92 14.78
N LYS A 458 9.19 17.17 15.15
CA LYS A 458 10.21 18.08 15.69
C LYS A 458 10.82 17.53 16.99
N PRO A 459 12.06 17.91 17.34
CA PRO A 459 12.64 17.53 18.62
C PRO A 459 11.86 18.12 19.80
N ALA A 460 11.85 17.39 20.92
CA ALA A 460 11.26 17.89 22.17
C ALA A 460 11.97 19.17 22.63
N ALA A 461 11.21 20.27 22.75
CA ALA A 461 11.72 21.55 23.20
C ALA A 461 12.20 21.46 24.66
N GLY A 462 13.40 21.98 24.94
CA GLY A 462 13.94 22.01 26.32
C GLY A 462 14.25 20.65 26.94
N SER A 463 14.48 19.59 26.14
CA SER A 463 14.82 18.26 26.66
C SER A 463 16.01 18.30 27.63
N ILE A 464 15.76 17.94 28.89
CA ILE A 464 16.78 17.76 29.93
C ILE A 464 17.55 16.43 29.79
N PHE A 465 17.09 15.53 28.91
CA PHE A 465 17.74 14.25 28.66
C PHE A 465 18.80 14.38 27.56
N SER A 466 19.95 13.72 27.78
CA SER A 466 20.98 13.55 26.75
C SER A 466 20.53 12.47 25.75
N VAL A 467 19.76 12.90 24.75
CA VAL A 467 19.21 12.06 23.68
C VAL A 467 20.21 12.00 22.52
N PRO A 468 20.65 10.81 22.08
CA PRO A 468 21.53 10.67 20.91
C PRO A 468 20.96 11.33 19.64
N ASN A 469 21.82 11.93 18.81
CA ASN A 469 21.44 12.56 17.53
C ASN A 469 20.77 11.60 16.53
N THR A 470 20.89 10.29 16.73
CA THR A 470 20.18 9.26 15.96
C THR A 470 18.67 9.26 16.21
N ILE A 471 18.23 9.66 17.41
CA ILE A 471 16.82 9.66 17.88
C ILE A 471 16.34 11.02 18.39
N LYS A 472 16.96 12.10 17.89
CA LYS A 472 16.58 13.49 18.21
C LYS A 472 15.13 13.83 17.86
N ASN A 473 14.57 13.13 16.88
CA ASN A 473 13.21 13.28 16.37
C ASN A 473 12.43 12.00 16.64
N ASN A 474 11.16 12.11 17.06
CA ASN A 474 10.26 10.96 16.99
C ASN A 474 9.79 10.79 15.55
N GLU A 475 9.45 9.57 15.15
CA GLU A 475 9.01 9.29 13.79
C GLU A 475 7.85 8.28 13.82
N LEU A 476 6.72 8.63 13.19
CA LEU A 476 5.65 7.68 12.89
C LEU A 476 5.90 7.10 11.50
N VAL A 477 5.97 5.78 11.40
CA VAL A 477 6.26 5.05 10.17
C VAL A 477 5.11 4.12 9.83
N ILE A 478 4.66 4.18 8.58
CA ILE A 478 3.57 3.40 8.02
C ILE A 478 4.16 2.68 6.81
N LYS A 479 4.58 1.42 7.01
CA LYS A 479 5.19 0.58 5.98
C LYS A 479 4.07 -0.10 5.18
N ILE A 480 3.83 0.41 3.98
CA ILE A 480 2.76 -0.04 3.08
C ILE A 480 3.09 -1.41 2.48
N GLN A 481 4.36 -1.67 2.15
CA GLN A 481 4.85 -2.97 1.69
C GLN A 481 6.39 -3.01 1.68
N PRO A 482 7.03 -4.20 1.70
CA PRO A 482 6.47 -5.47 2.19
C PRO A 482 6.31 -5.42 3.72
N ASP A 483 5.61 -6.39 4.30
CA ASP A 483 5.48 -6.57 5.76
C ASP A 483 4.81 -5.37 6.42
N GLU A 484 3.53 -5.30 6.09
CA GLU A 484 2.53 -4.30 6.44
C GLU A 484 2.57 -4.00 7.94
N SER A 485 2.96 -2.77 8.30
CA SER A 485 3.21 -2.40 9.70
C SER A 485 3.13 -0.91 9.97
N ILE A 486 2.76 -0.57 11.20
CA ILE A 486 2.79 0.80 11.73
C ILE A 486 3.65 0.79 12.99
N TYR A 487 4.61 1.71 13.09
CA TYR A 487 5.42 1.84 14.30
C TYR A 487 5.87 3.27 14.55
N MET A 488 6.04 3.63 15.82
CA MET A 488 6.60 4.90 16.25
C MET A 488 7.99 4.71 16.85
N ARG A 489 9.00 5.39 16.29
CA ARG A 489 10.35 5.49 16.86
C ARG A 489 10.35 6.58 17.94
N ILE A 490 10.78 6.22 19.14
CA ILE A 490 10.82 7.09 20.31
C ILE A 490 12.19 7.04 21.00
N ALA A 491 12.49 8.07 21.79
CA ALA A 491 13.57 7.99 22.78
C ALA A 491 13.07 7.22 24.01
N ASN A 492 13.72 6.12 24.38
CA ASN A 492 13.37 5.31 25.54
C ASN A 492 14.59 5.11 26.45
N LYS A 493 14.35 4.94 27.76
CA LYS A 493 15.40 4.56 28.70
C LYS A 493 15.78 3.09 28.47
N VAL A 494 17.08 2.80 28.34
CA VAL A 494 17.58 1.42 28.31
C VAL A 494 17.21 0.70 29.62
N PRO A 495 16.61 -0.50 29.58
CA PRO A 495 16.37 -1.29 30.78
C PRO A 495 17.66 -1.56 31.57
N GLY A 496 17.64 -1.27 32.88
CA GLY A 496 18.79 -1.41 33.77
C GLY A 496 19.02 -0.22 34.69
N LEU A 497 20.22 -0.16 35.28
CA LEU A 497 20.59 0.78 36.35
C LEU A 497 21.07 2.16 35.86
N THR A 498 21.26 2.35 34.54
CA THR A 498 21.71 3.64 33.98
C THR A 498 20.55 4.46 33.42
N SER A 499 20.71 5.78 33.34
CA SER A 499 19.76 6.69 32.68
C SER A 499 20.06 6.90 31.19
N ARG A 500 20.69 5.91 30.53
CA ARG A 500 21.02 5.96 29.09
C ARG A 500 19.73 5.90 28.26
N MET A 501 19.64 6.79 27.26
CA MET A 501 18.54 6.84 26.30
C MET A 501 18.95 6.20 24.97
N GLU A 502 18.07 5.39 24.38
CA GLU A 502 18.24 4.72 23.08
C GLU A 502 16.92 4.69 22.29
N GLU A 503 16.97 4.20 21.05
CA GLU A 503 15.77 4.02 20.21
C GLU A 503 14.87 2.93 20.80
N GLY A 504 13.66 3.32 21.20
CA GLY A 504 12.54 2.41 21.38
C GLY A 504 11.63 2.41 20.16
N ARG A 505 10.88 1.32 19.97
CA ARG A 505 9.77 1.25 19.01
C ARG A 505 8.50 0.83 19.72
N LEU A 506 7.41 1.53 19.41
CA LEU A 506 6.05 1.06 19.69
C LEU A 506 5.51 0.56 18.35
N ASN A 507 5.27 -0.74 18.19
CA ASN A 507 5.03 -1.38 16.89
C ASN A 507 3.73 -2.18 16.83
N MET A 508 3.16 -2.22 15.63
CA MET A 508 2.01 -3.03 15.26
C MET A 508 2.30 -3.67 13.89
N PHE A 509 2.64 -4.97 13.90
CA PHE A 509 2.82 -5.77 12.69
C PHE A 509 1.49 -6.44 12.35
N TYR A 510 0.95 -6.19 11.15
CA TYR A 510 -0.43 -6.62 10.83
C TYR A 510 -0.60 -8.13 10.90
N ARG A 511 0.38 -8.89 10.40
CA ARG A 511 0.37 -10.37 10.40
C ARG A 511 0.43 -10.99 11.80
N GLU A 512 0.89 -10.25 12.80
CA GLU A 512 0.97 -10.70 14.20
C GLU A 512 -0.25 -10.23 15.01
N ALA A 513 -0.71 -9.00 14.75
CA ALA A 513 -1.84 -8.41 15.48
C ALA A 513 -3.21 -9.00 15.09
N TRP A 514 -3.35 -9.54 13.87
CA TRP A 514 -4.60 -10.15 13.39
C TRP A 514 -4.35 -11.56 12.86
N GLU A 515 -4.04 -12.51 13.75
CA GLU A 515 -3.85 -13.92 13.38
C GLU A 515 -5.10 -14.58 12.76
N GLU A 516 -6.31 -14.04 12.93
CA GLU A 516 -7.50 -14.54 12.25
C GLU A 516 -7.65 -13.99 10.82
N SER A 517 -7.09 -12.80 10.56
CA SER A 517 -7.09 -12.13 9.25
C SER A 517 -5.70 -12.24 8.59
N LYS A 518 -5.20 -13.46 8.43
CA LYS A 518 -3.83 -13.71 7.87
C LYS A 518 -3.66 -13.28 6.42
N ASP A 519 -4.75 -13.09 5.68
CA ASP A 519 -4.73 -12.61 4.30
C ASP A 519 -5.10 -11.12 4.27
N ILE A 520 -4.20 -10.30 3.75
CA ILE A 520 -4.45 -8.88 3.48
C ILE A 520 -4.86 -8.80 2.01
N PRO A 521 -6.11 -8.42 1.69
CA PRO A 521 -6.61 -8.47 0.31
C PRO A 521 -5.71 -7.71 -0.68
N ASP A 522 -5.57 -8.23 -1.90
CA ASP A 522 -4.95 -7.47 -2.98
C ASP A 522 -5.78 -6.22 -3.27
N ALA A 523 -5.14 -5.12 -3.65
CA ALA A 523 -5.83 -3.86 -3.92
C ALA A 523 -6.94 -3.99 -4.98
N TYR A 524 -6.79 -4.91 -5.93
CA TYR A 524 -7.81 -5.19 -6.95
C TYR A 524 -9.04 -5.89 -6.39
N GLU A 525 -8.91 -6.71 -5.34
CA GLU A 525 -10.05 -7.34 -4.66
C GLU A 525 -10.91 -6.27 -4.00
N ARG A 526 -10.27 -5.38 -3.22
CA ARG A 526 -10.96 -4.26 -2.58
C ARG A 526 -11.64 -3.34 -3.59
N LEU A 527 -10.91 -2.91 -4.63
CA LEU A 527 -11.44 -1.96 -5.60
C LEU A 527 -12.59 -2.57 -6.41
N ILE A 528 -12.52 -3.84 -6.85
CA ILE A 528 -13.64 -4.47 -7.57
C ILE A 528 -14.88 -4.58 -6.68
N LEU A 529 -14.71 -4.91 -5.38
CA LEU A 529 -15.81 -4.93 -4.42
C LEU A 529 -16.44 -3.54 -4.22
N ASP A 530 -15.64 -2.48 -4.13
CA ASP A 530 -16.16 -1.11 -4.03
C ASP A 530 -16.91 -0.69 -5.31
N VAL A 531 -16.45 -1.08 -6.52
CA VAL A 531 -17.21 -0.86 -7.77
C VAL A 531 -18.56 -1.59 -7.76
N LEU A 532 -18.64 -2.80 -7.20
CA LEU A 532 -19.91 -3.54 -7.07
C LEU A 532 -20.86 -2.87 -6.07
N ASN A 533 -20.33 -2.36 -4.95
CA ASN A 533 -21.09 -1.60 -3.95
C ASN A 533 -21.45 -0.18 -4.41
N GLY A 534 -20.81 0.35 -5.45
CA GLY A 534 -20.97 1.74 -5.91
C GLY A 534 -20.23 2.77 -5.05
N GLU A 535 -19.25 2.31 -4.28
CA GLU A 535 -18.42 3.13 -3.40
C GLU A 535 -17.28 3.77 -4.21
N LYS A 536 -17.05 5.07 -4.01
CA LYS A 536 -16.15 5.91 -4.84
C LYS A 536 -15.00 6.57 -4.09
N SER A 537 -14.94 6.45 -2.77
CA SER A 537 -13.89 7.05 -1.93
C SER A 537 -12.46 6.65 -2.33
N LEU A 538 -12.26 5.43 -2.86
CA LEU A 538 -10.96 4.91 -3.33
C LEU A 538 -10.70 5.10 -4.83
N PHE A 539 -11.50 5.91 -5.54
CA PHE A 539 -11.35 6.15 -6.98
C PHE A 539 -11.07 7.62 -7.27
N ILE A 540 -10.21 7.89 -8.25
CA ILE A 540 -9.80 9.27 -8.54
C ILE A 540 -10.92 10.00 -9.31
N ARG A 541 -11.36 11.15 -8.75
CA ARG A 541 -12.35 12.02 -9.39
C ARG A 541 -11.72 12.81 -10.54
N ASP A 542 -12.55 13.21 -11.49
CA ASP A 542 -12.12 13.96 -12.69
C ASP A 542 -11.34 15.25 -12.39
N ASP A 543 -11.85 16.09 -11.49
CA ASP A 543 -11.22 17.33 -11.04
C ASP A 543 -9.97 17.10 -10.16
N GLU A 544 -9.87 15.92 -9.54
CA GLU A 544 -8.69 15.51 -8.79
C GLU A 544 -7.51 15.19 -9.71
N LEU A 545 -7.75 14.49 -10.84
CA LEU A 545 -6.73 14.26 -11.87
C LEU A 545 -6.31 15.55 -12.58
N GLU A 546 -7.23 16.47 -12.84
CA GLU A 546 -6.91 17.76 -13.46
C GLU A 546 -5.90 18.55 -12.60
N VAL A 547 -6.17 18.72 -11.30
CA VAL A 547 -5.26 19.41 -10.39
C VAL A 547 -3.95 18.62 -10.19
N ALA A 548 -4.02 17.28 -10.13
CA ALA A 548 -2.83 16.44 -10.04
C ALA A 548 -1.89 16.61 -11.26
N TRP A 549 -2.43 16.75 -12.47
CA TRP A 549 -1.61 17.05 -13.64
C TRP A 549 -1.10 18.49 -13.69
N ASP A 550 -1.89 19.46 -13.25
CA ASP A 550 -1.46 20.87 -13.20
C ASP A 550 -0.30 21.11 -12.22
N ILE A 551 -0.11 20.27 -11.20
CA ILE A 551 1.05 20.32 -10.28
C ILE A 551 2.35 19.85 -10.96
N PHE A 552 2.27 18.88 -11.88
CA PHE A 552 3.43 18.16 -12.41
C PHE A 552 3.82 18.51 -13.86
N SER A 553 2.86 18.92 -14.71
CA SER A 553 3.07 18.95 -16.17
C SER A 553 4.19 19.91 -16.57
N ASP A 554 4.18 21.13 -16.03
CA ASP A 554 5.17 22.17 -16.34
C ASP A 554 6.60 21.66 -16.03
N ALA A 555 6.83 21.08 -14.85
CA ALA A 555 8.12 20.48 -14.49
C ALA A 555 8.53 19.31 -15.39
N ILE A 556 7.58 18.48 -15.80
CA ILE A 556 7.85 17.32 -16.66
C ILE A 556 8.28 17.80 -18.06
N HIS A 557 7.58 18.78 -18.64
CA HIS A 557 7.96 19.40 -19.91
C HIS A 557 9.32 20.09 -19.81
N GLU A 558 9.57 20.86 -18.75
CA GLU A 558 10.88 21.49 -18.48
C GLU A 558 12.04 20.48 -18.38
N LEU A 559 11.80 19.30 -17.80
CA LEU A 559 12.80 18.22 -17.69
C LEU A 559 13.04 17.48 -19.02
N GLU A 560 12.04 17.41 -19.89
CA GLU A 560 12.12 16.72 -21.18
C GLU A 560 12.66 17.61 -22.31
N GLU A 561 12.38 18.91 -22.26
CA GLU A 561 12.77 19.89 -23.29
C GLU A 561 14.16 20.50 -23.05
N ASP A 562 14.64 20.61 -21.81
CA ASP A 562 15.95 21.22 -21.53
C ASP A 562 17.11 20.27 -21.91
N PRO A 563 17.92 20.58 -22.94
CA PRO A 563 19.01 19.71 -23.36
C PRO A 563 20.13 19.59 -22.31
N ASN A 564 20.19 20.50 -21.32
CA ASN A 564 21.19 20.51 -20.26
C ASN A 564 20.80 19.64 -19.06
N VAL A 565 19.53 19.23 -18.94
CA VAL A 565 19.08 18.28 -17.93
C VAL A 565 19.59 16.89 -18.31
N GLU A 566 20.38 16.26 -17.43
CA GLU A 566 20.81 14.87 -17.55
C GLU A 566 20.48 14.15 -16.23
N PRO A 567 19.92 12.92 -16.26
CA PRO A 567 19.66 12.17 -15.05
C PRO A 567 20.97 11.75 -14.35
N GLU A 568 21.06 11.96 -13.03
CA GLU A 568 22.19 11.49 -12.24
C GLU A 568 22.33 9.96 -12.32
N SER A 569 23.53 9.49 -12.65
CA SER A 569 23.84 8.07 -12.71
C SER A 569 23.87 7.47 -11.30
N TYR A 570 23.15 6.37 -11.09
CA TYR A 570 23.27 5.53 -9.89
C TYR A 570 23.45 4.05 -10.29
N LYS A 571 24.15 3.27 -9.45
CA LYS A 571 24.40 1.85 -9.76
C LYS A 571 23.20 1.00 -9.37
N TYR A 572 22.91 -0.04 -10.14
CA TYR A 572 21.91 -1.05 -9.79
C TYR A 572 22.14 -1.56 -8.35
N GLY A 573 21.10 -1.52 -7.52
CA GLY A 573 21.11 -1.97 -6.13
C GLY A 573 21.67 -0.95 -5.14
N THR A 574 21.76 0.34 -5.49
CA THR A 574 22.04 1.43 -4.54
C THR A 574 20.75 2.17 -4.14
N ARG A 575 20.86 3.13 -3.20
CA ARG A 575 19.72 3.90 -2.67
C ARG A 575 19.22 5.03 -3.58
N GLY A 576 19.83 5.20 -4.75
CA GLY A 576 19.60 6.28 -5.71
C GLY A 576 20.83 7.20 -5.88
N PRO A 577 20.67 8.32 -6.62
CA PRO A 577 21.68 9.36 -6.78
C PRO A 577 21.86 10.23 -5.51
N VAL A 578 23.08 10.73 -5.30
CA VAL A 578 23.44 11.52 -4.10
C VAL A 578 22.77 12.91 -4.09
N GLY A 579 22.39 13.45 -5.26
CA GLY A 579 21.57 14.66 -5.33
C GLY A 579 20.28 14.56 -4.52
N ALA A 580 19.69 13.37 -4.34
CA ALA A 580 18.50 13.19 -3.52
C ALA A 580 18.74 13.54 -2.04
N ASP A 581 19.92 13.22 -1.51
CA ASP A 581 20.32 13.55 -0.14
C ASP A 581 20.67 15.04 0.00
N HIS A 582 21.30 15.63 -1.03
CA HIS A 582 21.50 17.08 -1.10
C HIS A 582 20.19 17.86 -1.18
N LEU A 583 19.20 17.38 -1.95
CA LEU A 583 17.84 17.94 -2.00
C LEU A 583 17.21 17.94 -0.61
N ALA A 584 17.25 16.82 0.11
CA ALA A 584 16.76 16.74 1.49
C ALA A 584 17.43 17.77 2.41
N ALA A 585 18.76 17.88 2.33
CA ALA A 585 19.54 18.80 3.16
C ALA A 585 19.21 20.28 2.89
N ARG A 586 18.93 20.67 1.63
CA ARG A 586 18.48 22.03 1.29
C ARG A 586 17.17 22.42 2.02
N HIS A 587 16.30 21.45 2.32
CA HIS A 587 15.05 21.65 3.06
C HIS A 587 15.17 21.27 4.55
N GLY A 588 16.36 21.35 5.15
CA GLY A 588 16.58 21.12 6.59
C GLY A 588 16.20 19.70 7.05
N SER A 589 16.20 18.75 6.13
CA SER A 589 15.74 17.37 6.33
C SER A 589 16.80 16.36 5.90
N ARG A 590 16.59 15.09 6.25
CA ARG A 590 17.38 13.95 5.76
C ARG A 590 16.41 12.83 5.40
N TRP A 591 16.68 12.08 4.33
CA TRP A 591 15.98 10.81 4.14
C TRP A 591 16.28 9.90 5.33
N SER A 592 15.28 9.21 5.85
CA SER A 592 15.56 8.21 6.88
C SER A 592 16.34 7.04 6.27
N GLU A 593 17.54 6.82 6.79
CA GLU A 593 18.37 5.66 6.48
C GLU A 593 18.16 4.65 7.60
N LEU A 594 17.40 3.59 7.29
CA LEU A 594 17.35 2.34 8.05
C LEU A 594 18.12 1.29 7.26
#